data_AF-A0A8H5NGE2-F1
#
_entry.id   AF-A0A8H5NGE2-F1
#
_cell.length_a   1.000
_cell.length_b   1.000
_cell.length_c   1.000
_cell.angle_alpha   90.00
_cell.angle_beta   90.00
_cell.angle_gamma   90.00
#
_symmetry.space_group_name_H-M   'P 1'
#
loop_
_entity.id
_entity.type
_entity.pdbx_description
1 polymer ?
#
loop_
_entity_poly.entity_id
_entity_poly.type
_entity_poly.pdbx_seq_one_letter_code
_entity_poly.pdbx_strand_id
1 'polypeptide(L)'
;MGSPEQFVSSYSVPFESRAILLESLVSNNLHSSLPAEAKEFAHHVRFEGSSLPCLPINWRLAESAASLKALEAVLINVLISRKYGQGPFPVTIDTDHAQLFFMSSLLIEANPDPASPVQPTPIRELTEKYSHFFPNRDLHQMSSSPFRKAVTNI
;
A
#
# COMPACT_ATOMS: atom_id res chain seq x y z
N MET A 1 -31.00 -13.47 -4.56
CA MET A 1 -29.55 -13.70 -4.69
C MET A 1 -29.12 -13.07 -6.00
N GLY A 2 -28.39 -11.96 -5.96
CA GLY A 2 -27.90 -11.29 -7.17
C GLY A 2 -26.88 -12.17 -7.89
N SER A 3 -26.89 -12.15 -9.22
CA SER A 3 -25.93 -12.88 -10.04
C SER A 3 -24.50 -12.40 -9.75
N PRO A 4 -23.48 -13.27 -9.81
CA PRO A 4 -22.08 -12.89 -9.54
C PRO A 4 -21.57 -11.76 -10.45
N GLU A 5 -22.17 -11.58 -11.62
CA GLU A 5 -21.87 -10.47 -12.55
C GLU A 5 -22.26 -9.09 -12.00
N GLN A 6 -23.24 -8.98 -11.10
CA GLN A 6 -23.66 -7.69 -10.52
C GLN A 6 -22.64 -7.13 -9.52
N PHE A 7 -21.88 -7.98 -8.81
CA PHE A 7 -20.86 -7.54 -7.85
C PHE A 7 -19.60 -6.98 -8.51
N VAL A 8 -19.22 -7.54 -9.66
CA VAL A 8 -18.06 -7.03 -10.44
C VAL A 8 -18.36 -5.67 -11.06
N SER A 9 -19.65 -5.37 -11.30
CA SER A 9 -20.09 -4.09 -11.88
C SER A 9 -20.08 -2.92 -10.88
N SER A 10 -20.18 -3.16 -9.56
CA SER A 10 -20.25 -2.09 -8.56
C SER A 10 -18.91 -1.72 -7.93
N TYR A 11 -17.94 -2.64 -7.94
CA TYR A 11 -16.69 -2.45 -7.22
C TYR A 11 -15.63 -1.73 -8.06
N SER A 12 -14.94 -0.76 -7.46
CA SER A 12 -13.85 -0.03 -8.10
C SER A 12 -12.79 0.37 -7.08
N VAL A 13 -11.54 -0.07 -7.27
CA VAL A 13 -10.40 0.29 -6.42
C VAL A 13 -10.25 1.81 -6.26
N PRO A 14 -10.28 2.63 -7.34
CA PRO A 14 -10.29 4.10 -7.21
C PRO A 14 -11.41 4.65 -6.32
N PHE A 15 -12.63 4.12 -6.46
CA PHE A 15 -13.78 4.58 -5.68
C PHE A 15 -13.64 4.26 -4.19
N GLU A 16 -13.29 3.01 -3.87
CA GLU A 16 -13.08 2.54 -2.50
C GLU A 16 -11.89 3.27 -1.84
N SER A 17 -10.80 3.49 -2.58
CA SER A 17 -9.63 4.25 -2.09
C SER A 17 -10.03 5.67 -1.67
N ARG A 18 -10.92 6.30 -2.44
CA ARG A 18 -11.44 7.63 -2.14
C ARG A 18 -12.34 7.63 -0.90
N ALA A 19 -13.20 6.62 -0.76
CA ALA A 19 -14.04 6.46 0.42
C ALA A 19 -13.18 6.29 1.69
N ILE A 20 -12.16 5.42 1.64
CA ILE A 20 -11.22 5.22 2.74
C ILE A 20 -10.49 6.53 3.11
N LEU A 21 -10.01 7.29 2.13
CA LEU A 21 -9.35 8.58 2.41
C LEU A 21 -10.27 9.54 3.16
N LEU A 22 -11.49 9.77 2.66
CA LEU A 22 -12.39 10.79 3.19
C LEU A 22 -13.05 10.37 4.50
N GLU A 23 -13.49 9.12 4.59
CA GLU A 23 -14.31 8.61 5.69
C GLU A 23 -13.46 7.98 6.80
N SER A 24 -12.42 7.22 6.44
CA SER A 24 -11.66 6.40 7.40
C SER A 24 -10.31 7.00 7.79
N LEU A 25 -9.70 7.83 6.95
CA LEU A 25 -8.47 8.54 7.28
C LEU A 25 -8.81 9.94 7.78
N VAL A 26 -9.25 10.84 6.91
CA VAL A 26 -9.31 12.27 7.27
C VAL A 26 -10.45 12.60 8.25
N SER A 27 -11.54 11.84 8.27
CA SER A 27 -12.66 12.03 9.21
C SER A 27 -12.58 11.16 10.48
N ASN A 28 -11.45 10.51 10.73
CA ASN A 28 -11.34 9.54 11.82
C ASN A 28 -10.95 10.19 13.14
N ASN A 29 -11.86 10.12 14.11
CA ASN A 29 -11.69 10.69 15.45
C ASN A 29 -10.57 10.02 16.27
N LEU A 30 -10.09 8.84 15.88
CA LEU A 30 -9.04 8.12 16.61
C LEU A 30 -7.64 8.72 16.40
N HIS A 31 -7.43 9.54 15.37
CA HIS A 31 -6.17 10.26 15.17
C HIS A 31 -6.42 11.77 14.97
N SER A 32 -6.43 12.52 16.06
CA SER A 32 -6.65 13.97 16.08
C SER A 32 -5.41 14.81 15.70
N SER A 33 -4.34 14.17 15.24
CA SER A 33 -3.07 14.83 14.90
C SER A 33 -3.06 15.44 13.50
N LEU A 34 -4.09 15.23 12.68
CA LEU A 34 -4.13 15.80 11.34
C LEU A 34 -4.34 17.32 11.37
N PRO A 35 -3.71 18.06 10.44
CA PRO A 35 -4.01 19.48 10.21
C PRO A 35 -5.50 19.70 9.92
N ALA A 36 -6.05 20.82 10.40
CA ALA A 36 -7.46 21.17 10.18
C ALA A 36 -7.80 21.29 8.67
N GLU A 37 -6.83 21.77 7.88
CA GLU A 37 -6.94 21.95 6.44
C GLU A 37 -6.97 20.63 5.66
N ALA A 38 -6.54 19.52 6.28
CA ALA A 38 -6.41 18.22 5.60
C ALA A 38 -7.75 17.73 5.02
N LYS A 39 -8.87 18.02 5.70
CA LYS A 39 -10.22 17.63 5.25
C LYS A 39 -10.64 18.33 3.97
N GLU A 40 -10.35 19.63 3.88
CA GLU A 40 -10.61 20.39 2.66
C GLU A 40 -9.68 19.93 1.54
N PHE A 41 -8.39 19.77 1.84
CA PHE A 41 -7.38 19.44 0.84
C PHE A 41 -7.53 18.02 0.28
N ALA A 42 -8.13 17.10 1.03
CA ALA A 42 -8.45 15.75 0.56
C ALA A 42 -9.40 15.73 -0.64
N HIS A 43 -10.27 16.75 -0.80
CA HIS A 43 -11.17 16.85 -1.95
C HIS A 43 -10.44 17.20 -3.26
N HIS A 44 -9.20 17.69 -3.19
CA HIS A 44 -8.37 17.97 -4.37
C HIS A 44 -7.63 16.73 -4.90
N VAL A 45 -7.72 15.59 -4.20
CA VAL A 45 -7.14 14.33 -4.65
C VAL A 45 -8.13 13.56 -5.53
N ARG A 46 -7.64 13.09 -6.66
CA ARG A 46 -8.35 12.22 -7.60
C ARG A 46 -7.65 10.87 -7.67
N PHE A 47 -8.44 9.82 -7.91
CA PHE A 47 -7.94 8.47 -8.09
C PHE A 47 -8.24 8.03 -9.53
N GLU A 48 -7.24 7.44 -10.18
CA GLU A 48 -7.32 6.88 -11.52
C GLU A 48 -6.67 5.49 -11.51
N GLY A 49 -7.03 4.66 -12.49
CA GLY A 49 -6.53 3.29 -12.62
C GLY A 49 -7.64 2.28 -12.88
N SER A 50 -7.29 0.99 -12.80
CA SER A 50 -8.21 -0.11 -13.06
C SER A 50 -9.25 -0.28 -11.94
N SER A 51 -10.49 -0.64 -12.30
CA SER A 51 -11.53 -0.92 -11.29
C SER A 51 -11.19 -2.13 -10.42
N LEU A 52 -10.48 -3.10 -10.98
CA LEU A 52 -10.03 -4.30 -10.28
C LEU A 52 -8.52 -4.20 -9.99
N PRO A 53 -8.03 -4.79 -8.90
CA PRO A 53 -6.59 -4.86 -8.63
C PRO A 53 -5.84 -5.49 -9.81
N CYS A 54 -4.75 -4.87 -10.24
CA CYS A 54 -3.92 -5.37 -11.34
C CYS A 54 -2.92 -6.44 -10.85
N LEU A 55 -2.68 -6.48 -9.53
CA LEU A 55 -1.86 -7.47 -8.86
C LEU A 55 -2.71 -8.39 -7.96
N PRO A 56 -2.48 -9.72 -7.98
CA PRO A 56 -3.22 -10.67 -7.16
C PRO A 56 -2.71 -10.64 -5.72
N ILE A 57 -3.02 -9.56 -5.00
CA ILE A 57 -2.62 -9.39 -3.60
C ILE A 57 -3.86 -9.32 -2.72
N ASN A 58 -3.84 -10.10 -1.65
CA ASN A 58 -4.96 -10.22 -0.71
C ASN A 58 -5.24 -8.92 0.07
N TRP A 59 -6.44 -8.86 0.68
CA TRP A 59 -6.84 -7.90 1.71
C TRP A 59 -6.84 -6.41 1.37
N ARG A 60 -7.63 -5.99 0.37
CA ARG A 60 -7.88 -4.57 0.09
C ARG A 60 -6.58 -3.71 0.05
N LEU A 61 -5.47 -4.34 -0.32
CA LEU A 61 -4.13 -3.74 -0.22
C LEU A 61 -4.00 -2.61 -1.22
N ALA A 62 -4.58 -2.80 -2.41
CA ALA A 62 -4.61 -1.81 -3.47
C ALA A 62 -5.24 -0.50 -2.97
N GLU A 63 -6.41 -0.60 -2.35
CA GLU A 63 -7.14 0.56 -1.83
C GLU A 63 -6.38 1.19 -0.66
N SER A 64 -5.88 0.38 0.27
CA SER A 64 -5.14 0.86 1.44
C SER A 64 -3.87 1.63 1.04
N ALA A 65 -3.08 1.07 0.11
CA ALA A 65 -1.86 1.70 -0.38
C ALA A 65 -2.17 3.01 -1.13
N ALA A 66 -3.18 3.02 -1.99
CA ALA A 66 -3.60 4.21 -2.72
C ALA A 66 -4.12 5.30 -1.76
N SER A 67 -4.94 4.96 -0.76
CA SER A 67 -5.44 5.92 0.23
C SER A 67 -4.33 6.51 1.09
N LEU A 68 -3.30 5.73 1.45
CA LEU A 68 -2.14 6.24 2.18
C LEU A 68 -1.31 7.21 1.31
N LYS A 69 -1.15 6.92 0.02
CA LYS A 69 -0.49 7.85 -0.92
C LYS A 69 -1.28 9.12 -1.14
N ALA A 70 -2.61 9.03 -1.14
CA ALA A 70 -3.46 10.21 -1.16
C ALA A 70 -3.33 11.04 0.13
N LEU A 71 -3.24 10.41 1.30
CA LEU A 71 -3.01 11.12 2.56
C LEU A 71 -1.65 11.84 2.56
N GLU A 72 -0.61 11.21 2.04
CA GLU A 72 0.70 11.82 1.84
C GLU A 72 0.59 13.09 0.97
N ALA A 73 -0.13 13.01 -0.16
CA ALA A 73 -0.38 14.15 -1.04
C ALA A 73 -1.12 15.30 -0.34
N VAL A 74 -2.12 14.97 0.48
CA VAL A 74 -2.86 15.97 1.29
C VAL A 74 -1.91 16.69 2.24
N LEU A 75 -1.08 15.95 2.98
CA LEU A 75 -0.12 16.53 3.91
C LEU A 75 0.93 17.39 3.20
N ILE A 76 1.40 16.98 2.02
CA ILE A 76 2.30 17.79 1.20
C ILE A 76 1.63 19.10 0.77
N ASN A 77 0.37 19.07 0.33
CA ASN A 77 -0.39 20.28 -0.01
C ASN A 77 -0.51 21.22 1.21
N VAL A 78 -0.76 20.68 2.41
CA VAL A 78 -0.77 21.47 3.65
C VAL A 78 0.58 22.12 3.92
N LEU A 79 1.67 21.37 3.77
CA LEU A 79 3.03 21.89 3.98
C LEU A 79 3.37 22.99 2.97
N ILE A 80 3.03 22.82 1.70
CA ILE A 80 3.26 23.82 0.65
C ILE A 80 2.45 25.09 0.93
N SER A 81 1.19 24.94 1.33
CA SER A 81 0.32 26.07 1.68
C SER A 81 0.88 26.85 2.87
N ARG A 82 1.31 26.16 3.93
CA ARG A 82 1.88 26.83 5.12
C ARG A 82 3.25 27.45 4.86
N LYS A 83 4.10 26.80 4.07
CA LYS A 83 5.49 27.25 3.85
C LYS A 83 5.59 28.34 2.79
N TYR A 84 4.79 28.25 1.72
CA TYR A 84 4.92 29.11 0.54
C TYR A 84 3.67 29.95 0.25
N GLY A 85 2.57 29.74 0.98
CA GLY A 85 1.31 30.46 0.74
C GLY A 85 0.62 30.08 -0.57
N GLN A 86 0.91 28.88 -1.11
CA GLN A 86 0.40 28.40 -2.40
C GLN A 86 -0.40 27.10 -2.27
N GLY A 87 -1.30 26.82 -3.21
CA GLY A 87 -2.14 25.62 -3.21
C GLY A 87 -3.52 25.85 -2.56
N PRO A 88 -4.38 24.82 -2.49
CA PRO A 88 -4.13 23.40 -2.80
C PRO A 88 -4.01 23.09 -4.30
N PHE A 89 -3.09 22.20 -4.65
CA PHE A 89 -2.93 21.73 -6.03
C PHE A 89 -3.72 20.43 -6.25
N PRO A 90 -4.32 20.23 -7.44
CA PRO A 90 -4.95 18.97 -7.79
C PRO A 90 -3.88 17.87 -7.87
N VAL A 91 -4.14 16.72 -7.24
CA VAL A 91 -3.24 15.56 -7.27
C VAL A 91 -4.00 14.35 -7.78
N THR A 92 -3.42 13.64 -8.74
CA THR A 92 -3.94 12.36 -9.23
C THR A 92 -3.09 11.22 -8.69
N ILE A 93 -3.73 10.26 -8.04
CA ILE A 93 -3.12 9.02 -7.56
C ILE A 93 -3.52 7.89 -8.49
N ASP A 94 -2.54 7.25 -9.11
CA ASP A 94 -2.72 6.03 -9.89
C ASP A 94 -2.75 4.83 -8.95
N THR A 95 -3.88 4.13 -8.91
CA THR A 95 -4.10 2.98 -8.03
C THR A 95 -3.33 1.75 -8.48
N ASP A 96 -3.06 1.59 -9.77
CA ASP A 96 -2.30 0.45 -10.31
C ASP A 96 -0.81 0.62 -9.98
N HIS A 97 -0.31 1.86 -10.05
CA HIS A 97 1.03 2.18 -9.60
C HIS A 97 1.16 2.07 -8.07
N ALA A 98 0.19 2.56 -7.30
CA ALA A 98 0.22 2.50 -5.84
C ALA A 98 0.32 1.06 -5.32
N GLN A 99 -0.26 0.08 -6.02
CA GLN A 99 -0.16 -1.34 -5.67
C GLN A 99 1.28 -1.85 -5.64
N LEU A 100 2.19 -1.31 -6.46
CA LEU A 100 3.61 -1.68 -6.45
C LEU A 100 4.32 -1.37 -5.13
N PHE A 101 3.70 -0.60 -4.24
CA PHE A 101 4.21 -0.37 -2.89
C PHE A 101 4.53 -1.68 -2.15
N PHE A 102 3.82 -2.79 -2.41
CA PHE A 102 4.12 -4.07 -1.78
C PHE A 102 5.55 -4.56 -2.06
N MET A 103 6.13 -4.20 -3.21
CA MET A 103 7.51 -4.57 -3.56
C MET A 103 8.54 -3.95 -2.62
N SER A 104 8.20 -2.87 -1.91
CA SER A 104 9.09 -2.27 -0.91
C SER A 104 9.42 -3.24 0.23
N SER A 105 8.49 -4.16 0.56
CA SER A 105 8.72 -5.20 1.57
C SER A 105 9.83 -6.18 1.19
N LEU A 106 10.16 -6.30 -0.10
CA LEU A 106 11.23 -7.16 -0.60
C LEU A 106 12.62 -6.52 -0.45
N LEU A 107 12.69 -5.23 -0.15
CA LEU A 107 13.95 -4.47 -0.01
C LEU A 107 14.39 -4.30 1.44
N ILE A 108 13.73 -4.96 2.39
CA ILE A 108 14.03 -4.83 3.82
C ILE A 108 15.29 -5.64 4.15
N GLU A 109 16.27 -4.98 4.77
CA GLU A 109 17.45 -5.62 5.35
C GLU A 109 17.34 -5.64 6.88
N ALA A 110 17.54 -6.81 7.48
CA ALA A 110 17.63 -6.90 8.93
C ALA A 110 19.01 -6.42 9.40
N ASN A 111 19.03 -5.41 10.27
CA ASN A 111 20.24 -4.78 10.82
C ASN A 111 21.17 -4.19 9.74
N PRO A 112 20.74 -3.12 9.04
CA PRO A 112 21.54 -2.52 7.98
C PRO A 112 22.80 -1.86 8.54
N ASP A 113 23.95 -2.12 7.92
CA ASP A 113 25.18 -1.35 8.18
C ASP A 113 25.11 -0.04 7.37
N PRO A 114 25.07 1.14 8.02
CA PRO A 114 24.91 2.43 7.34
C PRO A 114 26.07 2.77 6.39
N ALA A 115 27.22 2.11 6.50
CA ALA A 115 28.36 2.29 5.58
C ALA A 115 28.27 1.39 4.34
N SER A 116 27.40 0.38 4.35
CA SER A 116 27.28 -0.61 3.27
C SER A 116 26.09 -0.31 2.37
N PRO A 117 26.20 -0.50 1.04
CA PRO A 117 25.04 -0.41 0.16
C PRO A 117 24.07 -1.56 0.42
N VAL A 118 22.77 -1.30 0.33
CA VAL A 118 21.72 -2.33 0.47
C VAL A 118 21.97 -3.44 -0.56
N GLN A 119 22.24 -4.65 -0.08
CA GLN A 119 22.46 -5.81 -0.94
C GLN A 119 21.18 -6.66 -1.01
N PRO A 120 20.57 -6.79 -2.21
CA PRO A 120 19.41 -7.65 -2.36
C PRO A 120 19.82 -9.08 -2.03
N THR A 121 19.15 -9.68 -1.03
CA THR A 121 19.42 -11.07 -0.66
C THR A 121 18.69 -11.98 -1.64
N PRO A 122 19.37 -12.88 -2.37
CA PRO A 122 18.71 -13.83 -3.23
C PRO A 122 17.70 -14.65 -2.43
N ILE A 123 16.49 -14.86 -2.96
CA ILE A 123 15.41 -15.60 -2.26
C ILE A 123 15.88 -16.98 -1.78
N ARG A 124 16.82 -17.62 -2.49
CA ARG A 124 17.39 -18.92 -2.14
C ARG A 124 18.26 -18.89 -0.87
N GLU A 125 18.90 -17.77 -0.60
CA GLU A 125 19.83 -17.57 0.51
C GLU A 125 19.15 -16.89 1.71
N LEU A 126 17.90 -16.44 1.53
CA LEU A 126 17.13 -15.70 2.53
C LEU A 126 17.02 -16.45 3.86
N THR A 127 16.69 -17.74 3.82
CA THR A 127 16.52 -18.57 5.03
C THR A 127 17.83 -18.71 5.79
N GLU A 128 18.95 -18.90 5.09
CA GLU A 128 20.25 -19.08 5.71
C GLU A 128 20.74 -17.77 6.33
N LYS A 129 20.72 -16.67 5.57
CA LYS A 129 21.16 -15.34 6.01
C LYS A 129 20.41 -14.84 7.24
N TYR A 130 19.09 -15.07 7.30
CA TYR A 130 18.25 -14.56 8.39
C TYR A 130 17.94 -15.57 9.49
N SER A 131 18.44 -16.81 9.42
CA SER A 131 18.22 -17.85 10.44
C SER A 131 18.68 -17.46 11.84
N HIS A 132 19.72 -16.61 11.93
CA HIS A 132 20.24 -16.08 13.18
C HIS A 132 19.29 -15.08 13.86
N PHE A 133 18.49 -14.36 13.08
CA PHE A 133 17.52 -13.38 13.59
C PHE A 133 16.15 -14.00 13.82
N PHE A 134 15.72 -14.88 12.92
CA PHE A 134 14.40 -15.49 12.95
C PHE A 134 14.55 -17.02 12.82
N PRO A 135 14.07 -17.80 13.80
CA PRO A 135 14.08 -19.25 13.69
C PRO A 135 13.22 -19.69 12.50
N ASN A 136 13.66 -20.72 11.78
CA ASN A 136 12.89 -21.26 10.67
C ASN A 136 11.52 -21.77 11.16
N ARG A 137 10.44 -21.13 10.71
CA ARG A 137 9.05 -21.49 11.02
C ARG A 137 8.33 -22.18 9.86
N ASP A 138 9.04 -22.65 8.84
CA ASP A 138 8.48 -23.48 7.76
C ASP A 138 8.21 -24.92 8.25
N LEU A 139 7.33 -25.06 9.24
CA LEU A 139 6.98 -26.33 9.89
C LEU A 139 6.37 -27.34 8.92
N HIS A 140 5.76 -26.84 7.83
CA HIS A 140 5.07 -27.65 6.83
C HIS A 140 5.86 -27.82 5.54
N GLN A 141 7.12 -27.36 5.52
CA GLN A 141 8.03 -27.51 4.39
C GLN A 141 7.45 -26.97 3.08
N MET A 142 6.80 -25.81 3.15
CA MET A 142 6.25 -25.07 2.01
C MET A 142 7.32 -24.88 0.93
N SER A 143 8.57 -24.64 1.34
CA SER A 143 9.68 -24.36 0.44
C SER A 143 10.43 -25.60 -0.07
N SER A 144 10.02 -26.82 0.29
CA SER A 144 10.80 -28.05 0.01
C SER A 144 10.74 -28.53 -1.45
N SER A 145 9.69 -28.20 -2.21
CA SER A 145 9.57 -28.60 -3.62
C SER A 145 8.97 -27.50 -4.49
N PRO A 146 9.27 -27.47 -5.81
CA PRO A 146 8.67 -26.52 -6.73
C PRO A 146 7.14 -26.59 -6.73
N PHE A 147 6.58 -27.80 -6.61
CA PHE A 147 5.14 -28.00 -6.51
C PHE A 147 4.57 -27.33 -5.25
N ARG A 148 5.16 -27.55 -4.08
CA ARG A 148 4.70 -26.92 -2.82
C ARG A 148 4.86 -25.40 -2.82
N LYS A 149 5.90 -24.87 -3.49
CA LYS A 149 6.07 -23.43 -3.71
C LYS A 149 5.00 -22.83 -4.62
N ALA A 150 4.43 -23.61 -5.53
CA ALA A 150 3.36 -23.17 -6.43
C ALA A 150 1.96 -23.35 -5.81
N VAL A 151 1.81 -24.25 -4.83
CA VAL A 151 0.59 -24.42 -4.02
C VAL A 151 0.68 -23.55 -2.77
N THR A 152 0.88 -22.25 -2.94
CA THR A 152 0.57 -21.31 -1.87
C THR A 152 -0.93 -21.04 -1.94
N ASN A 153 -1.66 -21.36 -0.87
CA ASN A 153 -3.01 -20.82 -0.71
C ASN A 153 -2.93 -19.30 -0.77
N ILE A 154 -3.37 -18.75 -1.90
CA ILE A 154 -3.95 -17.42 -1.98
C ILE A 154 -5.44 -17.60 -1.73
#